data_AF-A0A4P7HKH1-F1
#
_entry.id   AF-A0A4P7HKH1-F1
#
_cell.length_a   1.000
_cell.length_b   1.000
_cell.length_c   1.000
_cell.angle_alpha   90.00
_cell.angle_beta   90.00
_cell.angle_gamma   90.00
#
_symmetry.space_group_name_H-M   'P 1'
#
loop_
_entity.id
_entity.type
_entity.pdbx_description
1 polymer ?
#
loop_
_entity_poly.entity_id
_entity_poly.type
_entity_poly.pdbx_seq_one_letter_code
_entity_poly.pdbx_strand_id
1 'polypeptide(L)'
;MNDMTPTPGTGLMLPAGTDLAALFKDGAKIDPLIAMIETEVRAHVPDTSTNKGREAIKSLAYKVSRSKTALDEAGKALNEDARKQINLVDAARKNIRDRLDALRDEARAPLVAWEVAEAERQARDLLILDQLTNHGMTGHETSAAIVAKAGKIRDITLPPDFGGDRDVAEAARTATMQALRNMFSAAQVRETEAAELEKLRKEAAERAAADEAARIERERVEAERLAAERAELDRKDAAARAARQAEEEAARQKAEADRIEQARREAAEKAAAEAEARHQRELADAKRREEEAAQRERDRIAAEQRAEAEAQRKREESARIRNRVKREIAAALAALPQPLTPEAIAEALVAGGVPNCTVRF
;
A
#
# COMPACT_ATOMS: atom_id res chain seq x y z
N MET A 1 -128.15 34.50 39.93
CA MET A 1 -128.25 34.94 41.33
C MET A 1 -128.64 33.71 42.14
N ASN A 2 -127.65 33.03 42.73
CA ASN A 2 -127.91 31.97 43.69
C ASN A 2 -127.98 32.64 45.06
N ASP A 3 -129.15 32.55 45.68
CA ASP A 3 -129.46 33.08 46.98
C ASP A 3 -128.75 32.23 48.05
N MET A 4 -127.62 32.73 48.55
CA MET A 4 -126.80 32.08 49.58
C MET A 4 -127.30 32.54 50.95
N THR A 5 -128.44 32.01 51.38
CA THR A 5 -128.83 32.10 52.79
C THR A 5 -127.95 31.13 53.61
N PRO A 6 -127.23 31.60 54.65
CA PRO A 6 -126.34 30.75 55.42
C PRO A 6 -127.19 29.92 56.39
N THR A 7 -127.55 28.71 55.97
CA THR A 7 -128.05 27.70 56.91
C THR A 7 -126.89 27.33 57.85
N PRO A 8 -127.00 27.51 59.18
CA PRO A 8 -125.95 27.17 60.12
C PRO A 8 -125.92 25.65 60.33
N GLY A 9 -125.43 24.94 59.33
CA GLY A 9 -125.16 23.51 59.37
C GLY A 9 -123.67 23.26 59.59
N THR A 10 -123.34 22.60 60.71
CA THR A 10 -122.07 21.92 60.99
C THR A 10 -120.78 22.76 61.04
N GLY A 11 -120.47 23.33 62.21
CA GLY A 11 -119.08 23.56 62.69
C GLY A 11 -118.16 24.53 61.93
N LEU A 12 -118.58 25.08 60.80
CA LEU A 12 -117.83 25.98 59.93
C LEU A 12 -118.67 27.22 59.60
N MET A 13 -118.03 28.36 59.39
CA MET A 13 -118.64 29.60 58.87
C MET A 13 -118.55 29.63 57.32
N LEU A 14 -118.85 28.51 56.68
CA LEU A 14 -118.84 28.38 55.22
C LEU A 14 -120.24 28.02 54.74
N PRO A 15 -120.71 28.51 53.58
CA PRO A 15 -121.99 28.10 53.03
C PRO A 15 -122.07 26.58 52.87
N ALA A 16 -123.24 25.99 53.15
CA ALA A 16 -123.43 24.55 52.99
C ALA A 16 -123.17 24.14 51.53
N GLY A 17 -122.40 23.08 51.33
CA GLY A 17 -122.04 22.60 49.99
C GLY A 17 -121.01 23.48 49.26
N THR A 18 -120.29 24.36 49.96
CA THR A 18 -119.19 25.12 49.36
C THR A 18 -118.15 24.19 48.76
N ASP A 19 -117.95 24.27 47.45
CA ASP A 19 -116.85 23.62 46.76
C ASP A 19 -115.56 24.39 47.01
N LEU A 20 -114.82 23.95 48.04
CA LEU A 20 -113.54 24.54 48.42
C LEU A 20 -112.52 24.47 47.28
N ALA A 21 -112.56 23.43 46.44
CA ALA A 21 -111.63 23.28 45.34
C ALA A 21 -111.90 24.30 44.22
N ALA A 22 -113.16 24.59 43.94
CA ALA A 22 -113.55 25.58 42.94
C ALA A 22 -113.20 27.03 43.37
N LEU A 23 -113.22 27.32 44.68
CA LEU A 23 -112.83 28.63 45.21
C LEU A 23 -111.36 28.97 44.90
N PHE A 24 -110.45 28.02 45.05
CA PHE A 24 -109.03 28.24 44.75
C PHE A 24 -108.71 28.30 43.26
N LYS A 25 -109.58 27.76 42.39
CA LYS A 25 -109.45 27.88 40.92
C LYS A 25 -109.89 29.26 40.41
N ASP A 26 -110.65 30.00 41.20
CA ASP A 26 -111.16 31.33 40.89
C ASP A 26 -110.89 32.27 42.06
N GLY A 27 -109.67 32.82 42.11
CA GLY A 27 -109.17 33.63 43.23
C GLY A 27 -110.04 34.84 43.57
N ALA A 28 -110.89 35.30 42.64
CA ALA A 28 -111.85 36.38 42.87
C ALA A 28 -112.95 36.03 43.88
N LYS A 29 -113.13 34.74 44.22
CA LYS A 29 -114.16 34.26 45.16
C LYS A 29 -113.68 34.13 46.60
N ILE A 30 -112.37 34.22 46.85
CA ILE A 30 -111.80 34.11 48.20
C ILE A 30 -112.13 35.34 49.05
N ASP A 31 -111.88 36.54 48.52
CA ASP A 31 -112.13 37.78 49.27
C ASP A 31 -113.61 37.97 49.66
N PRO A 32 -114.60 37.72 48.77
CA PRO A 32 -116.02 37.75 49.16
C PRO A 32 -116.39 36.74 50.25
N LEU A 33 -115.79 35.55 50.25
CA LEU A 33 -116.03 34.53 51.26
C LEU A 33 -115.46 34.94 52.63
N ILE A 34 -114.25 35.51 52.63
CA ILE A 34 -113.64 36.08 53.84
C ILE A 34 -114.51 37.22 54.37
N ALA A 35 -114.95 38.14 53.50
CA ALA A 35 -115.82 39.25 53.88
C ALA A 35 -117.16 38.78 54.49
N MET A 36 -117.72 37.66 54.02
CA MET A 36 -118.91 37.04 54.61
C MET A 36 -118.63 36.55 56.04
N ILE A 37 -117.52 35.83 56.26
CA ILE A 37 -117.11 35.36 57.59
C ILE A 37 -116.88 36.56 58.52
N GLU A 38 -116.18 37.60 58.05
CA GLU A 38 -115.96 38.83 58.82
C GLU A 38 -117.28 39.51 59.20
N THR A 39 -118.24 39.56 58.28
CA THR A 39 -119.56 40.16 58.52
C THR A 39 -120.31 39.39 59.59
N GLU A 40 -120.32 38.05 59.52
CA GLU A 40 -120.99 37.21 60.52
C GLU A 40 -120.33 37.34 61.91
N VAL A 41 -119.00 37.41 61.97
CA VAL A 41 -118.27 37.63 63.22
C VAL A 41 -118.57 39.02 63.80
N ARG A 42 -118.57 40.08 62.97
CA ARG A 42 -118.84 41.46 63.40
C ARG A 42 -120.31 41.68 63.81
N ALA A 43 -121.23 40.88 63.32
CA ALA A 43 -122.65 40.94 63.70
C ALA A 43 -122.93 40.35 65.10
N HIS A 44 -122.01 39.55 65.66
CA HIS A 44 -122.17 38.98 67.00
C HIS A 44 -121.99 40.07 68.07
N VAL A 45 -123.00 40.24 68.93
CA VAL A 45 -122.92 41.14 70.09
C VAL A 45 -122.35 40.36 71.29
N PRO A 46 -121.10 40.61 71.72
CA PRO A 46 -120.45 39.81 72.75
C PRO A 46 -120.99 40.16 74.15
N ASP A 47 -121.40 39.14 74.91
CA ASP A 47 -121.70 39.24 76.34
C ASP A 47 -120.70 38.42 77.15
N THR A 48 -119.84 39.09 77.91
CA THR A 48 -118.85 38.44 78.77
C THR A 48 -119.35 38.27 80.21
N SER A 49 -120.50 38.86 80.57
CA SER A 49 -121.04 38.84 81.93
C SER A 49 -121.67 37.50 82.30
N THR A 50 -122.15 36.74 81.31
CA THR A 50 -122.79 35.43 81.51
C THR A 50 -121.91 34.27 81.04
N ASN A 51 -122.07 33.09 81.65
CA ASN A 51 -121.44 31.85 81.17
C ASN A 51 -121.85 31.55 79.71
N LYS A 52 -123.14 31.74 79.38
CA LYS A 52 -123.67 31.49 78.03
C LYS A 52 -123.03 32.40 76.98
N GLY A 53 -122.86 33.69 77.28
CA GLY A 53 -122.22 34.63 76.36
C GLY A 53 -120.74 34.33 76.12
N ARG A 54 -119.98 33.97 77.18
CA ARG A 54 -118.58 33.52 77.03
C ARG A 54 -118.44 32.25 76.18
N GLU A 55 -119.35 31.28 76.34
CA GLU A 55 -119.37 30.07 75.51
C GLU A 55 -119.76 30.37 74.04
N ALA A 56 -120.65 31.32 73.80
CA ALA A 56 -120.98 31.77 72.45
C ALA A 56 -119.78 32.40 71.73
N ILE A 57 -118.99 33.23 72.43
CA ILE A 57 -117.75 33.83 71.89
C ILE A 57 -116.72 32.73 71.54
N LYS A 58 -116.49 31.77 72.44
CA LYS A 58 -115.59 30.63 72.19
C LYS A 58 -116.05 29.82 70.98
N SER A 59 -117.34 29.55 70.87
CA SER A 59 -117.94 28.82 69.76
C SER A 59 -117.72 29.54 68.43
N LEU A 60 -117.93 30.87 68.39
CA LEU A 60 -117.69 31.69 67.21
C LEU A 60 -116.21 31.65 66.77
N ALA A 61 -115.28 31.89 67.70
CA ALA A 61 -113.84 31.83 67.42
C ALA A 61 -113.38 30.43 66.96
N TYR A 62 -113.96 29.37 67.54
CA TYR A 62 -113.71 27.99 67.12
C TYR A 62 -114.18 27.75 65.69
N LYS A 63 -115.38 28.22 65.31
CA LYS A 63 -115.88 28.11 63.93
C LYS A 63 -114.99 28.85 62.93
N VAL A 64 -114.51 30.05 63.25
CA VAL A 64 -113.54 30.80 62.41
C VAL A 64 -112.26 29.99 62.22
N SER A 65 -111.70 29.45 63.31
CA SER A 65 -110.47 28.64 63.26
C SER A 65 -110.66 27.38 62.42
N ARG A 66 -111.81 26.70 62.56
CA ARG A 66 -112.16 25.53 61.76
C ARG A 66 -112.34 25.88 60.27
N SER A 67 -112.96 27.02 59.95
CA SER A 67 -113.07 27.52 58.57
C SER A 67 -111.71 27.84 57.95
N LYS A 68 -110.80 28.49 58.69
CA LYS A 68 -109.43 28.74 58.24
C LYS A 68 -108.71 27.42 57.92
N THR A 69 -108.73 26.46 58.84
CA THR A 69 -108.09 25.16 58.64
C THR A 69 -108.67 24.44 57.42
N ALA A 70 -110.00 24.42 57.26
CA ALA A 70 -110.64 23.79 56.11
C ALA A 70 -110.23 24.43 54.77
N LEU A 71 -110.11 25.77 54.71
CA LEU A 71 -109.64 26.48 53.52
C LEU A 71 -108.16 26.18 53.23
N ASP A 72 -107.28 26.23 54.24
CA ASP A 72 -105.84 25.95 54.07
C ASP A 72 -105.60 24.49 53.63
N GLU A 73 -106.25 23.53 54.27
CA GLU A 73 -106.18 22.10 53.91
C GLU A 73 -106.68 21.86 52.49
N ALA A 74 -107.75 22.53 52.04
CA ALA A 74 -108.24 22.42 50.68
C ALA A 74 -107.25 22.98 49.63
N GLY A 75 -106.64 24.13 49.89
CA GLY A 75 -105.61 24.71 49.02
C GLY A 75 -104.34 23.84 48.96
N LYS A 76 -103.93 23.27 50.10
CA LYS A 76 -102.80 22.33 50.16
C LYS A 76 -103.09 21.05 49.39
N ALA A 77 -104.28 20.46 49.57
CA ALA A 77 -104.70 19.26 48.85
C ALA A 77 -104.70 19.48 47.33
N LEU A 78 -105.21 20.62 46.85
CA LEU A 78 -105.16 20.99 45.43
C LEU A 78 -103.74 21.07 44.87
N ASN A 79 -102.82 21.69 45.61
CA ASN A 79 -101.41 21.78 45.19
C ASN A 79 -100.72 20.42 45.18
N GLU A 80 -101.00 19.57 46.17
CA GLU A 80 -100.49 18.20 46.20
C GLU A 80 -101.01 17.38 45.01
N ASP A 81 -102.30 17.48 44.71
CA ASP A 81 -102.90 16.77 43.57
C ASP A 81 -102.38 17.31 42.23
N ALA A 82 -102.21 18.63 42.08
CA ALA A 82 -101.58 19.22 40.90
C ALA A 82 -100.14 18.73 40.71
N ARG A 83 -99.34 18.68 41.78
CA ARG A 83 -97.96 18.15 41.74
C ARG A 83 -97.94 16.67 41.38
N LYS A 84 -98.86 15.85 41.91
CA LYS A 84 -98.99 14.43 41.51
C LYS A 84 -99.25 14.30 40.01
N GLN A 85 -100.15 15.11 39.45
CA GLN A 85 -100.44 15.09 38.01
C GLN A 85 -99.25 15.57 37.18
N ILE A 86 -98.57 16.66 37.57
CA ILE A 86 -97.36 17.14 36.89
C ILE A 86 -96.27 16.07 36.89
N ASN A 87 -95.98 15.47 38.06
CA ASN A 87 -94.97 14.44 38.19
C ASN A 87 -95.31 13.19 37.36
N LEU A 88 -96.60 12.81 37.29
CA LEU A 88 -97.06 11.71 36.45
C LEU A 88 -96.81 12.01 34.96
N VAL A 89 -97.13 13.21 34.51
CA VAL A 89 -96.90 13.65 33.12
C VAL A 89 -95.41 13.69 32.81
N ASP A 90 -94.57 14.24 33.69
CA ASP A 90 -93.13 14.31 33.46
C ASP A 90 -92.47 12.92 33.46
N ALA A 91 -92.89 12.02 34.35
CA ALA A 91 -92.44 10.64 34.34
C ALA A 91 -92.85 9.92 33.03
N ALA A 92 -94.09 10.12 32.57
CA ALA A 92 -94.57 9.56 31.32
C ALA A 92 -93.79 10.13 30.12
N ARG A 93 -93.59 11.45 30.07
CA ARG A 93 -92.80 12.11 29.01
C ARG A 93 -91.36 11.62 28.96
N LYS A 94 -90.72 11.43 30.12
CA LYS A 94 -89.38 10.84 30.20
C LYS A 94 -89.38 9.41 29.68
N ASN A 95 -90.29 8.56 30.15
CA ASN A 95 -90.41 7.18 29.69
C ASN A 95 -90.63 7.09 28.17
N ILE A 96 -91.51 7.94 27.63
CA ILE A 96 -91.77 8.02 26.19
C ILE A 96 -90.49 8.37 25.44
N ARG A 97 -89.77 9.42 25.86
CA ARG A 97 -88.52 9.84 25.21
C ARG A 97 -87.49 8.71 25.23
N ASP A 98 -87.19 8.18 26.42
CA ASP A 98 -86.15 7.18 26.61
C ASP A 98 -86.45 5.90 25.80
N ARG A 99 -87.73 5.45 25.77
CA ARG A 99 -88.14 4.28 24.98
C ARG A 99 -88.14 4.53 23.47
N LEU A 100 -88.56 5.70 23.01
CA LEU A 100 -88.57 6.02 21.59
C LEU A 100 -87.16 6.28 21.04
N ASP A 101 -86.27 6.88 21.83
CA ASP A 101 -84.85 7.01 21.48
C ASP A 101 -84.19 5.63 21.38
N ALA A 102 -84.40 4.75 22.37
CA ALA A 102 -83.90 3.39 22.33
C ALA A 102 -84.43 2.60 21.12
N LEU A 103 -85.73 2.72 20.81
CA LEU A 103 -86.34 2.06 19.66
C LEU A 103 -85.81 2.60 18.32
N ARG A 104 -85.56 3.91 18.22
CA ARG A 104 -84.92 4.52 17.05
C ARG A 104 -83.53 3.93 16.84
N ASP A 105 -82.74 3.85 17.91
CA ASP A 105 -81.37 3.36 17.84
C ASP A 105 -81.33 1.86 17.50
N GLU A 106 -82.23 1.05 18.08
CA GLU A 106 -82.44 -0.35 17.72
C GLU A 106 -82.84 -0.51 16.24
N ALA A 107 -83.80 0.28 15.76
CA ALA A 107 -84.23 0.24 14.37
C ALA A 107 -83.11 0.65 13.39
N ARG A 108 -82.20 1.53 13.81
CA ARG A 108 -81.07 1.99 12.99
C ARG A 108 -79.84 1.07 13.11
N ALA A 109 -79.72 0.27 14.16
CA ALA A 109 -78.56 -0.58 14.41
C ALA A 109 -78.16 -1.48 13.23
N PRO A 110 -79.08 -2.15 12.49
CA PRO A 110 -78.72 -2.95 11.33
C PRO A 110 -78.08 -2.14 10.19
N LEU A 111 -78.58 -0.91 9.97
CA LEU A 111 -78.01 -0.02 8.95
C LEU A 111 -76.60 0.43 9.36
N VAL A 112 -76.39 0.82 10.63
CA VAL A 112 -75.07 1.18 11.14
C VAL A 112 -74.09 0.01 11.03
N ALA A 113 -74.52 -1.20 11.38
CA ALA A 113 -73.68 -2.39 11.26
C ALA A 113 -73.29 -2.67 9.79
N TRP A 114 -74.23 -2.50 8.86
CA TRP A 114 -73.95 -2.61 7.43
C TRP A 114 -73.01 -1.50 6.94
N GLU A 115 -73.22 -0.24 7.32
CA GLU A 115 -72.36 0.89 6.94
C GLU A 115 -70.90 0.69 7.40
N VAL A 116 -70.70 0.16 8.62
CA VAL A 116 -69.37 -0.18 9.13
C VAL A 116 -68.75 -1.33 8.34
N ALA A 117 -69.48 -2.42 8.14
CA ALA A 117 -69.00 -3.57 7.37
C ALA A 117 -68.68 -3.21 5.91
N GLU A 118 -69.50 -2.36 5.30
CA GLU A 118 -69.32 -1.82 3.96
C GLU A 118 -68.05 -0.96 3.87
N ALA A 119 -67.82 -0.06 4.83
CA ALA A 119 -66.63 0.77 4.88
C ALA A 119 -65.35 -0.07 5.09
N GLU A 120 -65.39 -1.07 5.97
CA GLU A 120 -64.29 -2.03 6.17
C GLU A 120 -64.01 -2.82 4.89
N ARG A 121 -65.06 -3.25 4.18
CA ARG A 121 -64.94 -3.93 2.90
C ARG A 121 -64.27 -3.06 1.85
N GLN A 122 -64.75 -1.82 1.68
CA GLN A 122 -64.18 -0.87 0.72
C GLN A 122 -62.71 -0.55 1.04
N ALA A 123 -62.36 -0.32 2.31
CA ALA A 123 -60.99 -0.06 2.72
C ALA A 123 -60.05 -1.25 2.43
N ARG A 124 -60.52 -2.48 2.70
CA ARG A 124 -59.80 -3.72 2.37
C ARG A 124 -59.63 -3.88 0.86
N ASP A 125 -60.68 -3.67 0.09
CA ASP A 125 -60.66 -3.84 -1.37
C ASP A 125 -59.71 -2.83 -2.03
N LEU A 126 -59.69 -1.57 -1.55
CA LEU A 126 -58.73 -0.55 -1.97
C LEU A 126 -57.28 -0.93 -1.63
N LEU A 127 -57.03 -1.49 -0.44
CA LEU A 127 -55.69 -1.95 -0.07
C LEU A 127 -55.20 -3.08 -0.98
N ILE A 128 -56.08 -4.04 -1.32
CA ILE A 128 -55.76 -5.12 -2.25
C ILE A 128 -55.45 -4.54 -3.64
N LEU A 129 -56.24 -3.58 -4.11
CA LEU A 129 -56.01 -2.94 -5.41
C LEU A 129 -54.66 -2.19 -5.44
N ASP A 130 -54.30 -1.48 -4.37
CA ASP A 130 -53.00 -0.83 -4.23
C ASP A 130 -51.86 -1.87 -4.27
N GLN A 131 -51.98 -2.98 -3.54
CA GLN A 131 -50.99 -4.06 -3.57
C GLN A 131 -50.83 -4.69 -4.95
N LEU A 132 -51.91 -4.79 -5.72
CA LEU A 132 -51.89 -5.32 -7.09
C LEU A 132 -51.30 -4.33 -8.09
N THR A 133 -51.48 -3.03 -7.88
CA THR A 133 -51.03 -1.98 -8.81
C THR A 133 -49.59 -1.55 -8.53
N ASN A 134 -49.22 -1.45 -7.26
CA ASN A 134 -47.93 -0.95 -6.82
C ASN A 134 -47.03 -2.09 -6.32
N HIS A 135 -46.30 -2.70 -7.25
CA HIS A 135 -45.32 -3.72 -6.90
C HIS A 135 -44.02 -3.14 -6.28
N GLY A 136 -43.81 -1.82 -6.26
CA GLY A 136 -42.67 -1.19 -5.59
C GLY A 136 -41.28 -1.61 -6.09
N MET A 137 -41.17 -2.14 -7.32
CA MET A 137 -39.87 -2.45 -7.94
C MET A 137 -39.37 -1.23 -8.70
N THR A 138 -38.07 -0.98 -8.63
CA THR A 138 -37.40 0.15 -9.28
C THR A 138 -36.75 -0.25 -10.60
N GLY A 139 -36.75 -1.54 -10.96
CA GLY A 139 -36.18 -2.06 -12.21
C GLY A 139 -34.71 -2.49 -12.11
N HIS A 140 -34.13 -2.44 -10.91
CA HIS A 140 -32.73 -2.80 -10.64
C HIS A 140 -32.59 -4.10 -9.85
N GLU A 141 -33.71 -4.74 -9.54
CA GLU A 141 -33.75 -5.97 -8.77
C GLU A 141 -33.22 -7.17 -9.57
N THR A 142 -32.80 -8.19 -8.82
CA THR A 142 -32.36 -9.47 -9.38
C THR A 142 -33.54 -10.26 -9.93
N SER A 143 -33.27 -11.16 -10.86
CA SER A 143 -34.26 -12.07 -11.43
C SER A 143 -35.00 -12.85 -10.34
N ALA A 144 -34.27 -13.32 -9.31
CA ALA A 144 -34.83 -14.03 -8.16
C ALA A 144 -35.78 -13.15 -7.32
N ALA A 145 -35.43 -11.90 -7.05
CA ALA A 145 -36.28 -10.98 -6.29
C ALA A 145 -37.58 -10.65 -7.05
N ILE A 146 -37.49 -10.49 -8.37
CA ILE A 146 -38.65 -10.24 -9.24
C ILE A 146 -39.60 -11.44 -9.22
N VAL A 147 -39.07 -12.67 -9.33
CA VAL A 147 -39.89 -13.90 -9.22
C VAL A 147 -40.57 -14.00 -7.86
N ALA A 148 -39.86 -13.71 -6.77
CA ALA A 148 -40.44 -13.73 -5.43
C ALA A 148 -41.61 -12.74 -5.30
N LYS A 149 -41.48 -11.54 -5.88
CA LYS A 149 -42.56 -10.55 -5.89
C LYS A 149 -43.73 -10.93 -6.79
N ALA A 150 -43.46 -11.49 -7.97
CA ALA A 150 -44.49 -12.01 -8.85
C ALA A 150 -45.31 -13.11 -8.15
N GLY A 151 -44.66 -13.97 -7.36
CA GLY A 151 -45.32 -14.93 -6.48
C GLY A 151 -46.27 -14.26 -5.49
N LYS A 152 -45.79 -13.25 -4.76
CA LYS A 152 -46.62 -12.47 -3.81
C LYS A 152 -47.85 -11.86 -4.49
N ILE A 153 -47.69 -11.24 -5.66
CA ILE A 153 -48.80 -10.63 -6.41
C ILE A 153 -49.80 -11.69 -6.89
N ARG A 154 -49.30 -12.83 -7.41
CA ARG A 154 -50.14 -13.94 -7.86
C ARG A 154 -50.98 -14.51 -6.72
N ASP A 155 -50.39 -14.62 -5.54
CA ASP A 155 -51.01 -15.28 -4.38
C ASP A 155 -52.00 -14.37 -3.63
N ILE A 156 -52.09 -13.07 -3.99
CA ILE A 156 -53.17 -12.20 -3.53
C ILE A 156 -54.50 -12.77 -4.02
N THR A 157 -55.40 -13.07 -3.09
CA THR A 157 -56.74 -13.59 -3.39
C THR A 157 -57.76 -12.46 -3.30
N LEU A 158 -58.63 -12.35 -4.29
CA LEU A 158 -59.78 -11.44 -4.25
C LEU A 158 -60.92 -12.14 -3.50
N PRO A 159 -61.36 -11.62 -2.34
CA PRO A 159 -62.52 -12.14 -1.63
C PRO A 159 -63.76 -12.30 -2.52
N PRO A 160 -64.70 -13.20 -2.20
CA PRO A 160 -65.94 -13.35 -2.97
C PRO A 160 -66.83 -12.09 -2.95
N ASP A 161 -66.78 -11.33 -1.85
CA ASP A 161 -67.52 -10.08 -1.64
C ASP A 161 -66.76 -8.85 -2.18
N PHE A 162 -65.63 -9.03 -2.85
CA PHE A 162 -64.89 -7.93 -3.48
C PHE A 162 -65.84 -7.19 -4.43
N GLY A 163 -65.98 -5.89 -4.21
CA GLY A 163 -67.06 -5.08 -4.80
C GLY A 163 -67.04 -4.97 -6.33
N GLY A 164 -67.70 -3.94 -6.88
CA GLY A 164 -67.80 -3.71 -8.32
C GLY A 164 -66.46 -3.54 -9.07
N ASP A 165 -65.36 -3.34 -8.34
CA ASP A 165 -64.02 -3.13 -8.88
C ASP A 165 -63.22 -4.42 -9.10
N ARG A 166 -63.85 -5.60 -8.99
CA ARG A 166 -63.17 -6.89 -9.18
C ARG A 166 -62.44 -6.97 -10.52
N ASP A 167 -63.10 -6.59 -11.61
CA ASP A 167 -62.51 -6.60 -12.96
C ASP A 167 -61.31 -5.66 -13.06
N VAL A 168 -61.36 -4.51 -12.37
CA VAL A 168 -60.26 -3.55 -12.28
C VAL A 168 -59.07 -4.16 -11.54
N ALA A 169 -59.31 -4.86 -10.43
CA ALA A 169 -58.26 -5.53 -9.68
C ALA A 169 -57.62 -6.69 -10.47
N GLU A 170 -58.41 -7.46 -11.21
CA GLU A 170 -57.90 -8.52 -12.09
C GLU A 170 -57.11 -7.95 -13.28
N ALA A 171 -57.55 -6.84 -13.86
CA ALA A 171 -56.82 -6.10 -14.88
C ALA A 171 -55.50 -5.54 -14.33
N ALA A 172 -55.51 -4.94 -13.14
CA ALA A 172 -54.32 -4.43 -12.45
C ALA A 172 -53.31 -5.54 -12.19
N ARG A 173 -53.76 -6.71 -11.69
CA ARG A 173 -52.91 -7.90 -11.53
C ARG A 173 -52.26 -8.30 -12.85
N THR A 174 -53.05 -8.36 -13.92
CA THR A 174 -52.55 -8.75 -15.24
C THR A 174 -51.48 -7.78 -15.75
N ALA A 175 -51.74 -6.47 -15.65
CA ALA A 175 -50.80 -5.43 -16.03
C ALA A 175 -49.49 -5.50 -15.21
N THR A 176 -49.60 -5.63 -13.89
CA THR A 176 -48.44 -5.76 -13.00
C THR A 176 -47.63 -7.01 -13.28
N MET A 177 -48.28 -8.16 -13.52
CA MET A 177 -47.58 -9.39 -13.87
C MET A 177 -46.86 -9.26 -15.22
N GLN A 178 -47.41 -8.53 -16.18
CA GLN A 178 -46.73 -8.22 -17.44
C GLN A 178 -45.51 -7.31 -17.23
N ALA A 179 -45.64 -6.27 -16.41
CA ALA A 179 -44.51 -5.40 -16.06
C ALA A 179 -43.37 -6.18 -15.38
N LEU A 180 -43.69 -7.04 -14.42
CA LEU A 180 -42.71 -7.90 -13.73
C LEU A 180 -42.04 -8.90 -14.69
N ARG A 181 -42.75 -9.44 -15.69
CA ARG A 181 -42.14 -10.29 -16.72
C ARG A 181 -41.12 -9.52 -17.56
N ASN A 182 -41.42 -8.29 -17.94
CA ASN A 182 -40.49 -7.44 -18.69
C ASN A 182 -39.24 -7.12 -17.85
N MET A 183 -39.44 -6.76 -16.58
CA MET A 183 -38.34 -6.52 -15.64
C MET A 183 -37.48 -7.78 -15.44
N PHE A 184 -38.11 -8.96 -15.33
CA PHE A 184 -37.42 -10.22 -15.18
C PHE A 184 -36.52 -10.52 -16.40
N SER A 185 -37.04 -10.33 -17.61
CA SER A 185 -36.26 -10.50 -18.85
C SER A 185 -35.03 -9.58 -18.86
N ALA A 186 -35.21 -8.30 -18.53
CA ALA A 186 -34.11 -7.35 -18.43
C ALA A 186 -33.09 -7.74 -17.34
N ALA A 187 -33.55 -8.21 -16.18
CA ALA A 187 -32.68 -8.67 -15.11
C ALA A 187 -31.86 -9.91 -15.53
N GLN A 188 -32.48 -10.87 -16.22
CA GLN A 188 -31.77 -12.04 -16.74
C GLN A 188 -30.64 -11.64 -17.69
N VAL A 189 -30.92 -10.74 -18.65
CA VAL A 189 -29.90 -10.25 -19.58
C VAL A 189 -28.73 -9.62 -18.83
N ARG A 190 -29.00 -8.73 -17.86
CA ARG A 190 -27.95 -8.10 -17.05
C ARG A 190 -27.13 -9.11 -16.25
N GLU A 191 -27.77 -10.11 -15.66
CA GLU A 191 -27.10 -11.15 -14.89
C GLU A 191 -26.22 -12.04 -15.78
N THR A 192 -26.71 -12.40 -16.97
CA THR A 192 -25.92 -13.17 -17.95
C THR A 192 -24.74 -12.37 -18.48
N GLU A 193 -24.96 -11.10 -18.84
CA GLU A 193 -23.89 -10.21 -19.31
C GLU A 193 -22.83 -9.99 -18.24
N ALA A 194 -23.22 -9.83 -16.97
CA ALA A 194 -22.29 -9.70 -15.85
C ALA A 194 -21.46 -10.99 -15.65
N ALA A 195 -22.09 -12.17 -15.76
CA ALA A 195 -21.40 -13.45 -15.64
C ALA A 195 -20.43 -13.70 -16.80
N GLU A 196 -20.83 -13.36 -18.03
CA GLU A 196 -19.98 -13.45 -19.22
C GLU A 196 -18.81 -12.47 -19.14
N LEU A 197 -19.06 -11.23 -18.72
CA LEU A 197 -18.01 -10.22 -18.56
C LEU A 197 -16.98 -10.66 -17.51
N GLU A 198 -17.42 -11.27 -16.41
CA GLU A 198 -16.52 -11.81 -15.39
C GLU A 198 -15.68 -12.97 -15.93
N LYS A 199 -16.27 -13.86 -16.73
CA LYS A 199 -15.53 -14.93 -17.42
C LYS A 199 -14.48 -14.35 -18.37
N LEU A 200 -14.85 -13.37 -19.20
CA LEU A 200 -13.93 -12.71 -20.11
C LEU A 200 -12.79 -11.99 -19.38
N ARG A 201 -13.08 -11.36 -18.23
CA ARG A 201 -12.04 -10.74 -17.38
C ARG A 201 -11.05 -11.77 -16.85
N LYS A 202 -11.51 -12.94 -16.41
CA LYS A 202 -10.65 -14.03 -15.96
C LYS A 202 -9.78 -14.57 -17.10
N GLU A 203 -10.38 -14.87 -18.25
CA GLU A 203 -9.64 -15.33 -19.43
C GLU A 203 -8.60 -14.30 -19.90
N ALA A 204 -8.94 -13.02 -19.89
CA ALA A 204 -8.00 -11.95 -20.23
C ALA A 204 -6.86 -11.82 -19.22
N ALA A 205 -7.15 -11.95 -17.91
CA ALA A 205 -6.14 -11.94 -16.85
C ALA A 205 -5.20 -13.15 -16.95
N GLU A 206 -5.73 -14.34 -17.23
CA GLU A 206 -4.93 -15.56 -17.45
C GLU A 206 -4.04 -15.43 -18.68
N ARG A 207 -4.55 -14.92 -19.81
CA ARG A 207 -3.76 -14.67 -21.01
C ARG A 207 -2.66 -13.64 -20.75
N ALA A 208 -2.98 -12.53 -20.09
CA ALA A 208 -1.99 -11.51 -19.74
C ALA A 208 -0.88 -12.08 -18.83
N ALA A 209 -1.24 -12.90 -17.84
CA ALA A 209 -0.26 -13.58 -16.98
C ALA A 209 0.61 -14.58 -17.76
N ALA A 210 0.03 -15.34 -18.70
CA ALA A 210 0.77 -16.25 -19.57
C ALA A 210 1.72 -15.52 -20.52
N ASP A 211 1.28 -14.41 -21.13
CA ASP A 211 2.08 -13.58 -22.03
C ASP A 211 3.26 -12.91 -21.27
N GLU A 212 3.00 -12.43 -20.05
CA GLU A 212 4.02 -11.89 -19.15
C GLU A 212 5.04 -12.97 -18.77
N ALA A 213 4.59 -14.15 -18.35
CA ALA A 213 5.47 -15.26 -18.02
C ALA A 213 6.31 -15.70 -19.22
N ALA A 214 5.72 -15.76 -20.42
CA ALA A 214 6.44 -16.05 -21.65
C ALA A 214 7.44 -14.95 -22.04
N ARG A 215 7.14 -13.68 -21.77
CA ARG A 215 8.09 -12.57 -21.97
C ARG A 215 9.27 -12.68 -21.01
N ILE A 216 9.02 -12.88 -19.71
CA ILE A 216 10.05 -13.08 -18.69
C ILE A 216 10.94 -14.27 -19.06
N GLU A 217 10.35 -15.37 -19.53
CA GLU A 217 11.13 -16.54 -19.94
C GLU A 217 11.98 -16.26 -21.19
N ARG A 218 11.44 -15.59 -22.20
CA ARG A 218 12.22 -15.17 -23.38
C ARG A 218 13.37 -14.24 -23.00
N GLU A 219 13.11 -13.26 -22.14
CA GLU A 219 14.14 -12.34 -21.63
C GLU A 219 15.21 -13.09 -20.84
N ARG A 220 14.83 -14.08 -20.02
CA ARG A 220 15.77 -14.93 -19.26
C ARG A 220 16.65 -15.77 -20.19
N VAL A 221 16.05 -16.45 -21.17
CA VAL A 221 16.77 -17.26 -22.16
C VAL A 221 17.69 -16.39 -23.02
N GLU A 222 17.24 -15.21 -23.42
CA GLU A 222 18.07 -14.27 -24.19
C GLU A 222 19.22 -13.70 -23.35
N ALA A 223 18.97 -13.35 -22.09
CA ALA A 223 20.00 -12.89 -21.16
C ALA A 223 21.05 -13.99 -20.90
N GLU A 224 20.62 -15.25 -20.74
CA GLU A 224 21.52 -16.40 -20.59
C GLU A 224 22.35 -16.60 -21.87
N ARG A 225 21.74 -16.53 -23.06
CA ARG A 225 22.45 -16.62 -24.34
C ARG A 225 23.50 -15.50 -24.49
N LEU A 226 23.12 -14.26 -24.20
CA LEU A 226 24.03 -13.11 -24.28
C LEU A 226 25.16 -13.22 -23.26
N ALA A 227 24.89 -13.72 -22.05
CA ALA A 227 25.92 -13.97 -21.04
C ALA A 227 26.88 -15.09 -21.49
N ALA A 228 26.37 -16.17 -22.09
CA ALA A 228 27.17 -17.26 -22.63
C ALA A 228 28.05 -16.80 -23.81
N GLU A 229 27.49 -16.00 -24.73
CA GLU A 229 28.24 -15.42 -25.85
C GLU A 229 29.34 -14.48 -25.37
N ARG A 230 29.04 -13.59 -24.41
CA ARG A 230 30.06 -12.72 -23.80
C ARG A 230 31.16 -13.53 -23.12
N ALA A 231 30.79 -14.56 -22.36
CA ALA A 231 31.77 -15.43 -21.71
C ALA A 231 32.65 -16.19 -22.73
N GLU A 232 32.10 -16.57 -23.89
CA GLU A 232 32.84 -17.22 -24.97
C GLU A 232 33.80 -16.23 -25.67
N LEU A 233 33.34 -15.00 -25.93
CA LEU A 233 34.17 -13.92 -26.46
C LEU A 233 35.30 -13.56 -25.48
N ASP A 234 35.00 -13.42 -24.19
CA ASP A 234 35.99 -13.13 -23.15
C ASP A 234 37.05 -14.24 -23.06
N ARG A 235 36.64 -15.51 -23.23
CA ARG A 235 37.58 -16.66 -23.29
C ARG A 235 38.45 -16.61 -24.55
N LYS A 236 37.87 -16.31 -25.72
CA LYS A 236 38.63 -16.15 -26.97
C LYS A 236 39.62 -15.01 -26.87
N ASP A 237 39.20 -13.87 -26.34
CA ASP A 237 40.04 -12.70 -26.14
C ASP A 237 41.15 -12.97 -25.13
N ALA A 238 40.84 -13.66 -24.02
CA ALA A 238 41.85 -14.10 -23.05
C ALA A 238 42.85 -15.08 -23.69
N ALA A 239 42.39 -16.04 -24.48
CA ALA A 239 43.25 -16.97 -25.20
C ALA A 239 44.12 -16.26 -26.26
N ALA A 240 43.57 -15.29 -26.99
CA ALA A 240 44.31 -14.49 -27.96
C ALA A 240 45.33 -13.56 -27.30
N ARG A 241 45.03 -13.01 -26.12
CA ARG A 241 46.00 -12.26 -25.30
C ARG A 241 47.11 -13.17 -24.79
N ALA A 242 46.76 -14.35 -24.27
CA ALA A 242 47.74 -15.32 -23.80
C ALA A 242 48.64 -15.83 -24.95
N ALA A 243 48.08 -16.07 -26.13
CA ALA A 243 48.85 -16.46 -27.32
C ALA A 243 49.80 -15.34 -27.77
N ARG A 244 49.34 -14.08 -27.81
CA ARG A 244 50.21 -12.92 -28.10
C ARG A 244 51.31 -12.75 -27.08
N GLN A 245 51.00 -12.91 -25.79
CA GLN A 245 52.01 -12.87 -24.72
C GLN A 245 53.04 -13.99 -24.88
N ALA A 246 52.60 -15.22 -25.16
CA ALA A 246 53.50 -16.35 -25.40
C ALA A 246 54.36 -16.15 -26.66
N GLU A 247 53.82 -15.57 -27.73
CA GLU A 247 54.57 -15.23 -28.95
C GLU A 247 55.59 -14.11 -28.70
N GLU A 248 55.21 -13.06 -27.97
CA GLU A 248 56.14 -12.00 -27.55
C GLU A 248 57.25 -12.54 -26.65
N GLU A 249 56.93 -13.42 -25.69
CA GLU A 249 57.91 -14.07 -24.83
C GLU A 249 58.83 -14.99 -25.63
N ALA A 250 58.30 -15.79 -26.55
CA ALA A 250 59.09 -16.64 -27.44
C ALA A 250 59.99 -15.79 -28.37
N ALA A 251 59.50 -14.67 -28.89
CA ALA A 251 60.27 -13.74 -29.69
C ALA A 251 61.38 -13.06 -28.87
N ARG A 252 61.11 -12.69 -27.61
CA ARG A 252 62.12 -12.16 -26.68
C ARG A 252 63.18 -13.21 -26.36
N GLN A 253 62.79 -14.44 -26.08
CA GLN A 253 63.71 -15.56 -25.82
C GLN A 253 64.56 -15.87 -27.05
N LYS A 254 63.97 -15.86 -28.26
CA LYS A 254 64.71 -16.05 -29.50
C LYS A 254 65.68 -14.89 -29.76
N ALA A 255 65.27 -13.64 -29.57
CA ALA A 255 66.15 -12.48 -29.71
C ALA A 255 67.27 -12.45 -28.66
N GLU A 256 67.03 -12.99 -27.46
CA GLU A 256 68.06 -13.18 -26.45
C GLU A 256 69.02 -14.31 -26.81
N ALA A 257 68.50 -15.45 -27.29
CA ALA A 257 69.31 -16.56 -27.79
C ALA A 257 70.18 -16.15 -28.99
N ASP A 258 69.62 -15.41 -29.95
CA ASP A 258 70.32 -14.86 -31.11
C ASP A 258 71.42 -13.87 -30.66
N ARG A 259 71.15 -13.02 -29.65
CA ARG A 259 72.18 -12.14 -29.05
C ARG A 259 73.30 -12.93 -28.37
N ILE A 260 72.97 -14.01 -27.65
CA ILE A 260 73.96 -14.88 -27.01
C ILE A 260 74.79 -15.61 -28.08
N GLU A 261 74.17 -16.10 -29.14
CA GLU A 261 74.87 -16.77 -30.25
C GLU A 261 75.77 -15.79 -31.00
N GLN A 262 75.28 -14.59 -31.30
CA GLN A 262 76.07 -13.54 -31.95
C GLN A 262 77.25 -13.11 -31.08
N ALA A 263 77.05 -12.93 -29.76
CA ALA A 263 78.14 -12.66 -28.83
C ALA A 263 79.18 -13.81 -28.79
N ARG A 264 78.74 -15.08 -28.90
CA ARG A 264 79.65 -16.24 -29.01
C ARG A 264 80.42 -16.26 -30.32
N ARG A 265 79.77 -15.94 -31.45
CA ARG A 265 80.42 -15.84 -32.76
C ARG A 265 81.46 -14.71 -32.79
N GLU A 266 81.11 -13.53 -32.29
CA GLU A 266 82.03 -12.40 -32.16
C GLU A 266 83.20 -12.72 -31.21
N ALA A 267 82.95 -13.44 -30.11
CA ALA A 267 84.02 -13.91 -29.22
C ALA A 267 84.93 -14.96 -29.90
N ALA A 268 84.35 -15.88 -30.68
CA ALA A 268 85.10 -16.88 -31.44
C ALA A 268 85.93 -16.25 -32.57
N GLU A 269 85.38 -15.26 -33.29
CA GLU A 269 86.11 -14.49 -34.30
C GLU A 269 87.25 -13.66 -33.68
N LYS A 270 87.01 -13.01 -32.54
CA LYS A 270 88.08 -12.32 -31.80
C LYS A 270 89.16 -13.30 -31.34
N ALA A 271 88.78 -14.48 -30.83
CA ALA A 271 89.73 -15.50 -30.43
C ALA A 271 90.54 -16.05 -31.63
N ALA A 272 89.90 -16.25 -32.77
CA ALA A 272 90.55 -16.67 -34.02
C ALA A 272 91.50 -15.58 -34.55
N ALA A 273 91.07 -14.32 -34.57
CA ALA A 273 91.90 -13.19 -34.97
C ALA A 273 93.10 -12.99 -34.03
N GLU A 274 92.92 -13.16 -32.71
CA GLU A 274 94.04 -13.14 -31.77
C GLU A 274 94.98 -14.34 -31.94
N ALA A 275 94.45 -15.54 -32.25
CA ALA A 275 95.27 -16.72 -32.53
C ALA A 275 96.08 -16.53 -33.82
N GLU A 276 95.48 -15.96 -34.86
CA GLU A 276 96.15 -15.65 -36.12
C GLU A 276 97.18 -14.52 -35.95
N ALA A 277 96.86 -13.48 -35.18
CA ALA A 277 97.84 -12.45 -34.80
C ALA A 277 98.99 -13.00 -33.96
N ARG A 278 98.75 -13.97 -33.06
CA ARG A 278 99.79 -14.69 -32.33
C ARG A 278 100.66 -15.52 -33.28
N HIS A 279 100.05 -16.27 -34.20
CA HIS A 279 100.77 -17.08 -35.18
C HIS A 279 101.62 -16.22 -36.14
N GLN A 280 101.12 -15.07 -36.59
CA GLN A 280 101.87 -14.12 -37.41
C GLN A 280 103.04 -13.49 -36.64
N ARG A 281 102.86 -13.17 -35.35
CA ARG A 281 103.96 -12.71 -34.49
C ARG A 281 105.02 -13.78 -34.27
N GLU A 282 104.63 -15.03 -34.08
CA GLU A 282 105.57 -16.17 -33.96
C GLU A 282 106.35 -16.41 -35.25
N LEU A 283 105.71 -16.32 -36.42
CA LEU A 283 106.38 -16.40 -37.72
C LEU A 283 107.34 -15.23 -37.95
N ALA A 284 106.96 -14.00 -37.56
CA ALA A 284 107.83 -12.83 -37.64
C ALA A 284 109.03 -12.92 -36.67
N ASP A 285 108.82 -13.41 -35.45
CA ASP A 285 109.88 -13.66 -34.47
C ASP A 285 110.80 -14.81 -34.89
N ALA A 286 110.27 -15.86 -35.54
CA ALA A 286 111.06 -16.94 -36.11
C ALA A 286 111.96 -16.45 -37.26
N LYS A 287 111.42 -15.63 -38.18
CA LYS A 287 112.23 -14.97 -39.23
C LYS A 287 113.31 -14.05 -38.66
N ARG A 288 112.98 -13.24 -37.64
CA ARG A 288 113.96 -12.35 -37.00
C ARG A 288 115.08 -13.15 -36.31
N ARG A 289 114.76 -14.29 -35.70
CA ARG A 289 115.77 -15.21 -35.13
C ARG A 289 116.64 -15.89 -36.19
N GLU A 290 116.08 -16.21 -37.36
CA GLU A 290 116.82 -16.78 -38.48
C GLU A 290 117.77 -15.75 -39.13
N GLU A 291 117.31 -14.51 -39.29
CA GLU A 291 118.14 -13.38 -39.77
C GLU A 291 119.23 -13.01 -38.75
N GLU A 292 118.93 -12.98 -37.45
CA GLU A 292 119.93 -12.76 -36.40
C GLU A 292 120.95 -13.91 -36.31
N ALA A 293 120.55 -15.16 -36.53
CA ALA A 293 121.47 -16.30 -36.59
C ALA A 293 122.37 -16.23 -37.84
N ALA A 294 121.83 -15.85 -39.00
CA ALA A 294 122.59 -15.66 -40.22
C ALA A 294 123.55 -14.45 -40.16
N GLN A 295 123.25 -13.43 -39.34
CA GLN A 295 124.13 -12.29 -39.12
C GLN A 295 125.25 -12.63 -38.12
N ARG A 296 124.95 -13.36 -37.04
CA ARG A 296 125.95 -13.84 -36.07
C ARG A 296 126.98 -14.79 -36.69
N GLU A 297 126.57 -15.62 -37.66
CA GLU A 297 127.50 -16.48 -38.39
C GLU A 297 128.42 -15.67 -39.34
N ARG A 298 127.91 -14.62 -39.98
CA ARG A 298 128.72 -13.70 -40.80
C ARG A 298 129.73 -12.91 -39.96
N ASP A 299 129.31 -12.47 -38.77
CA ASP A 299 130.18 -11.73 -37.85
C ASP A 299 131.27 -12.63 -37.23
N ARG A 300 130.98 -13.93 -37.00
CA ARG A 300 131.96 -14.92 -36.56
C ARG A 300 133.07 -15.15 -37.60
N ILE A 301 132.70 -15.33 -38.87
CA ILE A 301 133.65 -15.52 -39.98
C ILE A 301 134.51 -14.26 -40.18
N ALA A 302 133.93 -13.06 -40.04
CA ALA A 302 134.67 -11.80 -40.15
C ALA A 302 135.61 -11.54 -38.97
N ALA A 303 135.28 -11.99 -37.75
CA ALA A 303 136.15 -11.88 -36.57
C ALA A 303 137.33 -12.86 -36.62
N GLU A 304 137.10 -14.08 -37.12
CA GLU A 304 138.13 -15.11 -37.26
C GLU A 304 139.21 -14.72 -38.29
N GLN A 305 138.82 -14.15 -39.44
CA GLN A 305 139.76 -13.65 -40.46
C GLN A 305 140.58 -12.44 -40.00
N ARG A 306 140.04 -11.57 -39.13
CA ARG A 306 140.79 -10.43 -38.57
C ARG A 306 141.83 -10.88 -37.53
N ALA A 307 141.49 -11.86 -36.70
CA ALA A 307 142.39 -12.43 -35.71
C ALA A 307 143.59 -13.16 -36.34
N GLU A 308 143.36 -13.87 -37.45
CA GLU A 308 144.43 -14.56 -38.20
C GLU A 308 145.40 -13.58 -38.88
N ALA A 309 144.88 -12.50 -39.49
CA ALA A 309 145.69 -11.48 -40.13
C ALA A 309 146.57 -10.68 -39.14
N GLU A 310 146.09 -10.42 -37.92
CA GLU A 310 146.84 -9.70 -36.88
C GLU A 310 147.89 -10.59 -36.20
N ALA A 311 147.61 -11.89 -36.06
CA ALA A 311 148.56 -12.89 -35.55
C ALA A 311 149.72 -13.14 -36.54
N GLN A 312 149.48 -13.05 -37.85
CA GLN A 312 150.52 -13.18 -38.89
C GLN A 312 151.50 -12.00 -38.84
N ARG A 313 151.01 -10.75 -38.71
CA ARG A 313 151.87 -9.55 -38.66
C ARG A 313 152.79 -9.51 -37.43
N LYS A 314 152.31 -9.92 -36.25
CA LYS A 314 153.11 -9.94 -35.02
C LYS A 314 154.23 -11.00 -35.03
N ARG A 315 154.07 -12.09 -35.78
CA ARG A 315 155.10 -13.15 -35.96
C ARG A 315 156.22 -12.71 -36.90
N GLU A 316 155.90 -11.97 -37.96
CA GLU A 316 156.88 -11.52 -38.96
C GLU A 316 157.78 -10.39 -38.46
N GLU A 317 157.24 -9.46 -37.66
CA GLU A 317 158.01 -8.35 -37.07
C GLU A 317 159.01 -8.85 -36.02
N SER A 318 158.60 -9.82 -35.19
CA SER A 318 159.47 -10.47 -34.19
C SER A 318 160.60 -11.32 -34.82
N ALA A 319 160.41 -11.83 -36.04
CA ALA A 319 161.44 -12.58 -36.76
C ALA A 319 162.51 -11.67 -37.38
N ARG A 320 162.13 -10.47 -37.86
CA ARG A 320 163.06 -9.49 -38.44
C ARG A 320 164.00 -8.88 -37.38
N ILE A 321 163.48 -8.58 -36.19
CA ILE A 321 164.28 -7.98 -35.10
C ILE A 321 165.34 -8.96 -34.58
N ARG A 322 165.00 -10.25 -34.40
CA ARG A 322 165.95 -11.28 -33.93
C ARG A 322 167.12 -11.52 -34.90
N ASN A 323 166.87 -11.50 -36.21
CA ASN A 323 167.92 -11.71 -37.21
C ASN A 323 168.87 -10.52 -37.37
N ARG A 324 168.40 -9.28 -37.11
CA ARG A 324 169.25 -8.08 -37.10
C ARG A 324 170.26 -8.13 -35.95
N VAL A 325 169.79 -8.37 -34.73
CA VAL A 325 170.62 -8.43 -33.52
C VAL A 325 171.69 -9.52 -33.61
N LYS A 326 171.35 -10.70 -34.15
CA LYS A 326 172.31 -11.80 -34.37
C LYS A 326 173.46 -11.44 -35.31
N ARG A 327 173.19 -10.68 -36.39
CA ARG A 327 174.23 -10.27 -37.35
C ARG A 327 175.20 -9.23 -36.77
N GLU A 328 174.68 -8.30 -35.98
CA GLU A 328 175.49 -7.25 -35.34
C GLU A 328 176.49 -7.84 -34.33
N ILE A 329 176.07 -8.82 -33.52
CA ILE A 329 176.95 -9.53 -32.59
C ILE A 329 178.03 -10.33 -33.35
N ALA A 330 177.65 -11.05 -34.41
CA ALA A 330 178.58 -11.86 -35.18
C ALA A 330 179.65 -11.03 -35.91
N ALA A 331 179.30 -9.84 -36.42
CA ALA A 331 180.24 -8.93 -37.08
C ALA A 331 181.27 -8.35 -36.10
N ALA A 332 180.86 -8.01 -34.88
CA ALA A 332 181.76 -7.48 -33.86
C ALA A 332 182.79 -8.52 -33.38
N LEU A 333 182.37 -9.78 -33.22
CA LEU A 333 183.28 -10.88 -32.88
C LEU A 333 184.30 -11.19 -33.99
N ALA A 334 183.91 -11.01 -35.25
CA ALA A 334 184.79 -11.23 -36.40
C ALA A 334 185.87 -10.14 -36.58
N ALA A 335 185.67 -8.95 -36.00
CA ALA A 335 186.61 -7.83 -36.09
C ALA A 335 187.72 -7.86 -35.02
N LEU A 336 187.70 -8.85 -34.12
CA LEU A 336 188.71 -8.99 -33.07
C LEU A 336 190.04 -9.55 -33.63
N PRO A 337 191.20 -9.05 -33.16
CA PRO A 337 192.51 -9.51 -33.62
C PRO A 337 192.78 -10.98 -33.22
N GLN A 338 193.48 -11.71 -34.09
CA GLN A 338 193.74 -13.16 -33.94
C GLN A 338 195.17 -13.44 -33.41
N PRO A 339 195.38 -14.54 -32.65
CA PRO A 339 194.40 -15.56 -32.27
C PRO A 339 193.42 -15.11 -31.17
N LEU A 340 192.16 -15.52 -31.30
CA LEU A 340 191.10 -15.34 -30.28
C LEU A 340 191.46 -16.10 -29.00
N THR A 341 192.09 -15.42 -28.03
CA THR A 341 192.27 -15.93 -26.68
C THR A 341 191.05 -15.61 -25.80
N PRO A 342 190.73 -16.43 -24.79
CA PRO A 342 189.65 -16.16 -23.85
C PRO A 342 189.72 -14.77 -23.20
N GLU A 343 190.93 -14.27 -22.95
CA GLU A 343 191.20 -12.96 -22.38
C GLU A 343 190.77 -11.83 -23.34
N ALA A 344 191.04 -11.95 -24.63
CA ALA A 344 190.67 -10.94 -25.63
C ALA A 344 189.14 -10.82 -25.82
N ILE A 345 188.41 -11.94 -25.68
CA ILE A 345 186.94 -11.95 -25.74
C ILE A 345 186.34 -11.34 -24.46
N ALA A 346 186.90 -11.67 -23.29
CA ALA A 346 186.48 -11.10 -22.03
C ALA A 346 186.71 -9.58 -21.98
N GLU A 347 187.86 -9.12 -22.48
CA GLU A 347 188.20 -7.70 -22.55
C GLU A 347 187.27 -6.94 -23.53
N ALA A 348 186.95 -7.53 -24.69
CA ALA A 348 185.99 -6.96 -25.64
C ALA A 348 184.56 -6.89 -25.06
N LEU A 349 184.15 -7.83 -24.20
CA LEU A 349 182.85 -7.79 -23.52
C LEU A 349 182.80 -6.75 -22.40
N VAL A 350 183.86 -6.62 -21.59
CA VAL A 350 183.95 -5.65 -20.48
C VAL A 350 184.14 -4.22 -20.98
N ALA A 351 184.93 -4.01 -22.04
CA ALA A 351 185.15 -2.71 -22.65
C ALA A 351 183.99 -2.24 -23.56
N GLY A 352 182.97 -3.09 -23.77
CA GLY A 352 181.78 -2.75 -24.56
C GLY A 352 181.96 -2.84 -26.08
N GLY A 353 182.95 -3.59 -26.56
CA GLY A 353 183.24 -3.81 -27.98
C GLY A 353 182.27 -4.75 -28.71
N VAL A 354 181.37 -5.44 -27.99
CA VAL A 354 180.32 -6.30 -28.58
C VAL A 354 178.93 -5.65 -28.39
N PRO A 355 178.28 -5.15 -29.46
CA PRO A 355 176.97 -4.50 -29.37
C PRO A 355 175.87 -5.50 -29.02
N ASN A 356 174.80 -5.02 -28.36
CA ASN A 356 173.69 -5.83 -27.85
C ASN A 356 174.08 -6.85 -26.75
N CYS A 357 175.24 -6.66 -26.10
CA CYS A 357 175.63 -7.35 -24.87
C CYS A 357 175.77 -6.34 -23.72
N THR A 358 175.44 -6.76 -22.50
CA THR A 358 175.53 -5.92 -21.30
C THR A 358 176.24 -6.71 -20.21
N VAL A 359 177.43 -6.27 -19.82
CA VAL A 359 178.15 -6.83 -18.68
C VAL A 359 177.80 -6.00 -17.45
N ARG A 360 177.17 -6.62 -16.45
CA ARG A 360 176.87 -6.03 -15.15
C ARG A 360 177.77 -6.70 -14.12
N PHE A 361 178.37 -5.89 -13.25
CA PHE A 361 179.20 -6.37 -12.15
C PHE A 361 178.35 -6.99 -11.03
#